data_AF-A0A7Y4LVF4-F1
#
_entry.id   AF-A0A7Y4LVF4-F1
#
_cell.length_a   1.000
_cell.length_b   1.000
_cell.length_c   1.000
_cell.angle_alpha   90.00
_cell.angle_beta   90.00
_cell.angle_gamma   90.00
#
_symmetry.space_group_name_H-M   'P 1'
#
loop_
_entity.id
_entity.type
_entity.pdbx_description
1 polymer ?
#
loop_
_entity_poly.entity_id
_entity_poly.type
_entity_poly.pdbx_seq_one_letter_code
_entity_poly.pdbx_strand_id
1 'polypeptide(L)'
;MTDDPKSLAAELDRLTANAARLAACLRQLEPESSVVARILRGELLTLEQAADVAECSDEKIRKQCELTAGTNHPLGIKFANRWMVGKLELLDDLEQGKIDRRRGPHVRQHAEERARKYEGWARPQEPLAVPQRAAG
;
A
#
# COMPACT_ATOMS: atom_id res chain seq x y z
N MET A 1 -29.28 4.59 32.77
CA MET A 1 -28.30 5.34 31.98
C MET A 1 -28.28 4.70 30.61
N THR A 2 -28.94 5.32 29.64
CA THR A 2 -29.06 4.80 28.28
C THR A 2 -27.79 5.10 27.53
N ASP A 3 -26.99 4.07 27.27
CA ASP A 3 -25.93 4.12 26.26
C ASP A 3 -26.60 4.40 24.91
N ASP A 4 -26.54 5.65 24.46
CA ASP A 4 -27.04 6.04 23.15
C ASP A 4 -26.11 5.40 22.10
N PRO A 5 -26.62 4.48 21.25
CA PRO A 5 -25.80 3.81 20.23
C PRO A 5 -25.13 4.80 19.28
N LYS A 6 -25.65 6.02 19.11
CA LYS A 6 -25.00 7.08 18.34
C LYS A 6 -23.77 7.66 19.03
N SER A 7 -23.80 7.78 20.35
CA SER A 7 -22.64 8.23 21.15
C SER A 7 -21.51 7.20 21.08
N LEU A 8 -21.84 5.92 21.17
CA LEU A 8 -20.87 4.83 21.06
C LEU A 8 -20.22 4.77 19.66
N ALA A 9 -21.02 4.94 18.61
CA ALA A 9 -20.51 4.98 17.23
C ALA A 9 -19.54 6.16 17.02
N ALA A 10 -19.90 7.35 17.51
CA ALA A 10 -19.03 8.54 17.41
C ALA A 10 -17.72 8.37 18.19
N GLU A 11 -17.76 7.68 19.33
CA GLU A 11 -16.57 7.37 20.12
C GLU A 11 -15.68 6.34 19.41
N LEU A 12 -16.27 5.34 18.75
CA LEU A 12 -15.54 4.37 17.95
C LEU A 12 -14.89 5.02 16.72
N ASP A 13 -15.58 5.92 16.03
CA ASP A 13 -15.02 6.69 14.91
C ASP A 13 -13.83 7.55 15.37
N ARG A 14 -13.97 8.19 16.54
CA ARG A 14 -12.90 9.00 17.14
C ARG A 14 -11.68 8.15 17.50
N LEU A 15 -11.90 6.96 18.08
CA LEU A 15 -10.81 6.02 18.40
C LEU A 15 -10.13 5.51 17.13
N THR A 16 -10.89 5.22 16.08
CA THR A 16 -10.36 4.78 14.78
C THR A 16 -9.51 5.86 14.13
N ALA A 17 -9.99 7.11 14.13
CA ALA A 17 -9.24 8.25 13.62
C ALA A 17 -7.95 8.54 14.43
N ASN A 18 -7.99 8.31 15.75
CA ASN A 18 -6.81 8.44 16.59
C ASN A 18 -5.80 7.31 16.35
N ALA A 19 -6.27 6.07 16.17
CA ALA A 19 -5.42 4.93 15.82
C ALA A 19 -4.75 5.14 14.44
N ALA A 20 -5.49 5.66 13.45
CA ALA A 20 -4.94 6.00 12.14
C ALA A 20 -3.84 7.08 12.23
N ARG A 21 -4.06 8.12 13.05
CA ARG A 21 -3.06 9.17 13.33
C ARG A 21 -1.83 8.64 14.04
N LEU A 22 -2.02 7.78 15.05
CA LEU A 22 -0.92 7.16 15.76
C LEU A 22 -0.09 6.26 14.83
N ALA A 23 -0.75 5.46 13.99
CA ALA A 23 -0.08 4.63 12.98
C ALA A 23 0.70 5.48 11.97
N ALA A 24 0.18 6.64 11.56
CA ALA A 24 0.90 7.58 10.71
C ALA A 24 2.14 8.17 11.39
N CYS A 25 2.03 8.57 12.67
CA CYS A 25 3.19 9.04 13.44
C CYS A 25 4.25 7.95 13.63
N LEU A 26 3.83 6.70 13.89
CA LEU A 26 4.76 5.57 14.00
C LEU A 26 5.49 5.30 12.68
N ARG A 27 4.81 5.45 11.53
CA ARG A 27 5.45 5.37 10.21
C ARG A 27 6.49 6.48 9.97
N GLN A 28 6.32 7.65 10.58
CA GLN A 28 7.30 8.75 10.51
C GLN A 28 8.50 8.54 11.45
N LEU A 29 8.33 7.73 12.50
CA LEU A 29 9.36 7.42 13.50
C LEU A 29 10.11 6.12 13.19
N GLU A 30 9.58 5.25 12.32
CA GLU A 30 10.34 4.11 11.81
C GLU A 30 11.55 4.65 11.02
N PRO A 31 12.79 4.28 11.40
CA PRO A 31 13.95 4.62 10.60
C PRO A 31 13.74 4.04 9.21
N GLU A 32 13.77 4.92 8.19
CA GLU A 32 13.74 4.63 6.74
C GLU A 32 13.86 3.12 6.47
N SER A 33 12.72 2.42 6.54
CA SER A 33 12.75 0.97 6.44
C SER A 33 13.29 0.66 5.06
N SER A 34 14.36 -0.15 4.98
CA SER A 34 14.99 -0.53 3.73
C SER A 34 13.93 -0.82 2.66
N VAL A 35 14.11 -0.31 1.43
CA VAL A 35 13.21 -0.58 0.30
C VAL A 35 12.94 -2.08 0.17
N VAL A 36 13.94 -2.92 0.46
CA VAL A 36 13.80 -4.38 0.50
C VAL A 36 12.80 -4.82 1.57
N ALA A 37 12.88 -4.27 2.80
CA ALA A 37 11.92 -4.58 3.86
C ALA A 37 10.49 -4.16 3.48
N ARG A 38 10.30 -2.98 2.87
CA ARG A 38 8.99 -2.54 2.38
C ARG A 38 8.43 -3.48 1.30
N ILE A 39 9.28 -3.92 0.38
CA ILE A 39 8.91 -4.92 -0.65
C ILE A 39 8.48 -6.24 0.02
N LEU A 40 9.28 -6.74 0.97
CA LEU A 40 8.99 -8.00 1.68
C LEU A 40 7.69 -7.94 2.50
N ARG A 41 7.36 -6.78 3.07
CA ARG A 41 6.09 -6.51 3.76
C ARG A 41 4.89 -6.32 2.81
N GLY A 42 5.11 -6.33 1.48
CA GLY A 42 4.07 -6.06 0.49
C GLY A 42 3.54 -4.62 0.57
N GLU A 43 4.39 -3.67 0.98
CA GLU A 43 4.08 -2.24 1.06
C GLU A 43 4.41 -1.51 -0.25
N LEU A 44 5.18 -2.16 -1.13
CA LEU A 44 5.48 -1.68 -2.48
C LEU A 44 4.89 -2.65 -3.50
N LEU A 45 4.22 -2.10 -4.51
CA LEU A 45 3.56 -2.82 -5.59
C LEU A 45 4.27 -2.53 -6.92
N THR A 46 4.23 -3.48 -7.85
CA THR A 46 4.57 -3.21 -9.26
C THR A 46 3.48 -2.36 -9.91
N LEU A 47 3.73 -1.81 -11.10
CA LEU A 47 2.71 -1.10 -11.86
C LEU A 47 1.48 -1.98 -12.15
N GLU A 48 1.69 -3.22 -12.57
CA GLU A 48 0.62 -4.18 -12.86
C GLU A 48 -0.24 -4.46 -11.61
N GLN A 49 0.40 -4.67 -10.46
CA GLN A 49 -0.29 -4.89 -9.20
C GLN A 49 -1.05 -3.64 -8.75
N ALA A 50 -0.44 -2.46 -8.86
CA ALA A 50 -1.08 -1.19 -8.51
C ALA A 50 -2.27 -0.89 -9.43
N ALA A 51 -2.17 -1.21 -10.71
CA ALA A 51 -3.24 -1.04 -11.68
C ALA A 51 -4.42 -1.97 -11.40
N ASP A 52 -4.15 -3.23 -11.06
CA ASP A 52 -5.16 -4.18 -10.59
C ASP A 52 -5.86 -3.70 -9.31
N VAL A 53 -5.09 -3.24 -8.32
CA VAL A 53 -5.63 -2.67 -7.07
C VAL A 53 -6.50 -1.43 -7.35
N ALA A 54 -6.06 -0.55 -8.26
CA ALA A 54 -6.78 0.66 -8.63
C ALA A 54 -7.90 0.45 -9.67
N GLU A 55 -8.05 -0.75 -10.22
CA GLU A 55 -8.93 -1.07 -11.36
C GLU A 55 -8.77 -0.08 -12.51
N CYS A 56 -7.52 0.15 -12.92
CA CYS A 56 -7.21 1.02 -14.05
C CYS A 56 -6.04 0.46 -14.85
N SER A 57 -5.56 1.19 -15.85
CA SER A 57 -4.40 0.77 -16.63
C SER A 57 -3.08 1.13 -15.95
N ASP A 58 -2.07 0.30 -16.11
CA ASP A 58 -0.68 0.55 -15.70
C ASP A 58 -0.15 1.89 -16.21
N GLU A 59 -0.54 2.28 -17.42
CA GLU A 59 -0.22 3.57 -18.03
C GLU A 59 -0.69 4.74 -17.17
N LYS A 60 -1.89 4.63 -16.61
CA LYS A 60 -2.48 5.67 -15.77
C LYS A 60 -1.73 5.79 -14.44
N ILE A 61 -1.39 4.66 -13.82
CA ILE A 61 -0.59 4.63 -12.60
C ILE A 61 0.81 5.20 -12.85
N ARG A 62 1.44 4.84 -13.96
CA ARG A 62 2.77 5.37 -14.32
C ARG A 62 2.75 6.89 -14.48
N LYS A 63 1.78 7.43 -15.22
CA LYS A 63 1.60 8.88 -15.36
C LYS A 63 1.39 9.57 -14.02
N GLN A 64 0.64 8.94 -13.11
CA GLN A 64 0.44 9.49 -11.77
C GLN A 64 1.73 9.46 -10.94
N CYS A 65 2.54 8.40 -11.06
CA CYS A 65 3.85 8.34 -10.43
C CYS A 65 4.77 9.45 -10.94
N GLU A 66 4.82 9.65 -12.27
CA GLU A 66 5.59 10.73 -12.88
C GLU A 66 5.13 12.12 -12.42
N LEU A 67 3.81 12.33 -12.34
CA LEU A 67 3.20 13.60 -11.89
C LEU A 67 3.55 13.91 -10.43
N THR A 68 3.59 12.90 -9.57
CA THR A 68 3.77 13.07 -8.12
C THR A 68 5.23 12.93 -7.65
N ALA A 69 6.14 12.45 -8.51
CA ALA A 69 7.53 12.17 -8.17
C ALA A 69 8.31 13.36 -7.56
N GLY A 70 7.97 14.58 -7.95
CA GLY A 70 8.61 15.81 -7.45
C GLY A 70 7.85 16.50 -6.31
N THR A 71 6.81 15.87 -5.77
CA THR A 71 5.96 16.46 -4.73
C THR A 71 6.37 15.95 -3.35
N ASN A 72 5.83 16.57 -2.29
CA ASN A 72 6.02 16.08 -0.92
C ASN A 72 5.34 14.72 -0.65
N HIS A 73 4.50 14.24 -1.58
CA HIS A 73 3.77 12.97 -1.45
C HIS A 73 3.85 12.18 -2.77
N PRO A 74 5.02 11.61 -3.10
CA PRO A 74 5.17 10.80 -4.30
C PRO A 74 4.37 9.49 -4.19
N LEU A 75 3.64 9.14 -5.25
CA LEU A 75 2.88 7.88 -5.30
C LEU A 75 3.80 6.65 -5.38
N GLY A 76 4.99 6.80 -5.96
CA GLY A 76 5.94 5.72 -6.11
C GLY A 76 7.35 6.23 -6.35
N ILE A 77 8.30 5.29 -6.37
CA ILE A 77 9.70 5.55 -6.66
C ILE A 77 10.13 4.79 -7.91
N LYS A 78 11.01 5.40 -8.71
CA LYS A 78 11.61 4.73 -9.87
C LYS A 78 12.94 4.09 -9.44
N PHE A 79 13.01 2.76 -9.46
CA PHE A 79 14.18 1.99 -9.09
C PHE A 79 14.52 0.96 -10.18
N ALA A 80 15.78 0.91 -10.62
CA ALA A 80 16.23 0.00 -11.70
C ALA A 80 15.33 0.06 -12.96
N ASN A 81 14.92 1.27 -13.35
CA ASN A 81 14.00 1.55 -14.46
C ASN A 81 12.59 0.94 -14.33
N ARG A 82 12.18 0.54 -13.12
CA ARG A 82 10.84 0.07 -12.78
C ARG A 82 10.22 0.99 -11.74
N TRP A 83 8.90 1.19 -11.82
CA TRP A 83 8.16 1.91 -10.80
C TRP A 83 7.74 0.96 -9.68
N MET A 84 8.03 1.36 -8.45
CA MET A 84 7.54 0.72 -7.23
C MET A 84 6.55 1.67 -6.58
N VAL A 85 5.29 1.26 -6.54
CA VAL A 85 4.17 2.09 -6.09
C VAL A 85 3.93 1.83 -4.60
N GLY A 86 3.86 2.90 -3.80
CA GLY A 86 3.52 2.82 -2.40
C GLY A 86 2.08 2.37 -2.22
N LYS A 87 1.84 1.26 -1.52
CA LYS A 87 0.49 0.73 -1.30
C LYS A 87 -0.39 1.70 -0.53
N LEU A 88 0.15 2.30 0.54
CA LEU A 88 -0.61 3.23 1.38
C LEU A 88 -0.92 4.52 0.61
N GLU A 89 0.08 5.04 -0.07
CA GLU A 89 -0.01 6.24 -0.90
C GLU A 89 -1.03 6.06 -2.03
N LEU A 90 -1.05 4.87 -2.66
CA LEU A 90 -2.06 4.50 -3.66
C LEU A 90 -3.47 4.47 -3.08
N LEU A 91 -3.65 3.87 -1.91
CA LEU A 91 -4.96 3.79 -1.25
C LEU A 91 -5.47 5.17 -0.82
N ASP A 92 -4.59 6.01 -0.29
CA ASP A 92 -4.91 7.40 0.08
C ASP A 92 -5.31 8.22 -1.15
N ASP A 93 -4.58 8.08 -2.26
CA ASP A 93 -4.88 8.78 -3.52
C ASP A 93 -6.19 8.28 -4.18
N LEU A 94 -6.51 6.99 -4.05
CA LEU A 94 -7.79 6.42 -4.49
C LEU A 94 -8.96 6.93 -3.64
N GLU A 95 -8.80 6.95 -2.32
CA GLU A 95 -9.82 7.47 -1.40
C GLU A 95 -10.13 8.96 -1.69
N GLN A 96 -9.10 9.74 -1.99
CA GLN A 96 -9.21 11.16 -2.34
C GLN A 96 -9.71 11.40 -3.77
N GLY A 97 -9.86 10.36 -4.59
CA GLY A 97 -10.28 10.46 -5.98
C GLY A 97 -9.27 11.16 -6.90
N LYS A 98 -7.97 11.08 -6.57
CA LYS A 98 -6.90 11.68 -7.38
C LYS A 98 -6.55 10.84 -8.61
N ILE A 99 -6.72 9.53 -8.50
CA ILE A 99 -6.44 8.58 -9.59
C ILE A 99 -7.70 8.34 -10.41
N ASP A 100 -8.83 8.14 -9.75
CA ASP A 100 -10.11 7.92 -10.41
C ASP A 100 -11.18 8.86 -9.85
N ARG A 101 -12.23 9.12 -10.63
CA ARG A 101 -13.34 10.00 -10.21
C ARG A 101 -14.13 9.42 -9.02
N ARG A 102 -13.97 8.12 -8.76
CA ARG A 102 -14.49 7.42 -7.58
C ARG A 102 -13.73 7.90 -6.35
N ARG A 103 -14.44 8.22 -5.26
CA ARG A 103 -13.85 8.73 -4.01
C ARG A 103 -14.57 8.17 -2.78
N GLY A 104 -13.87 8.19 -1.65
CA GLY A 104 -14.41 7.89 -0.33
C GLY A 104 -14.01 6.52 0.23
N PRO A 105 -14.39 6.24 1.49
CA PRO A 105 -13.86 5.09 2.25
C PRO A 105 -14.15 3.72 1.62
N HIS A 106 -15.28 3.59 0.91
CA HIS A 106 -15.64 2.35 0.21
C HIS A 106 -14.67 2.02 -0.94
N VAL A 107 -14.15 3.04 -1.64
CA VAL A 107 -13.16 2.85 -2.71
C VAL A 107 -11.86 2.31 -2.13
N ARG A 108 -11.43 2.90 -1.00
CA ARG A 108 -10.28 2.43 -0.25
C ARG A 108 -10.46 0.97 0.18
N GLN A 109 -11.61 0.64 0.78
CA GLN A 109 -11.89 -0.70 1.28
C GLN A 109 -11.79 -1.76 0.17
N HIS A 110 -12.41 -1.52 -1.00
CA HIS A 110 -12.32 -2.46 -2.11
C HIS A 110 -10.91 -2.59 -2.69
N ALA A 111 -10.16 -1.49 -2.72
CA ALA A 111 -8.76 -1.53 -3.14
C ALA A 111 -7.89 -2.29 -2.12
N GLU A 112 -8.14 -2.14 -0.82
CA GLU A 112 -7.47 -2.91 0.24
C GLU A 112 -7.77 -4.40 0.11
N GLU A 113 -9.03 -4.78 -0.14
CA GLU A 113 -9.44 -6.16 -0.37
C GLU A 113 -8.68 -6.80 -1.54
N ARG A 114 -8.51 -6.06 -2.65
CA ARG A 114 -7.70 -6.51 -3.80
C ARG A 114 -6.22 -6.59 -3.45
N ALA A 115 -5.70 -5.61 -2.72
CA ALA A 115 -4.29 -5.53 -2.35
C ALA A 115 -3.84 -6.72 -1.48
N ARG A 116 -4.76 -7.36 -0.73
CA ARG A 116 -4.48 -8.58 0.05
C ARG A 116 -3.93 -9.72 -0.81
N LYS A 117 -4.32 -9.82 -2.08
CA LYS A 117 -3.79 -10.84 -3.02
C LYS A 117 -2.27 -10.75 -3.18
N TYR A 118 -1.71 -9.57 -2.98
CA TYR A 118 -0.29 -9.30 -3.15
C TYR A 118 0.47 -9.32 -1.82
N GLU A 119 -0.14 -9.70 -0.70
CA GLU A 119 0.60 -9.87 0.55
C GLU A 119 1.67 -10.96 0.40
N GLY A 120 2.94 -10.58 0.61
CA GLY A 120 4.06 -11.50 0.45
C GLY A 120 4.40 -11.86 -1.01
N TRP A 121 3.94 -11.10 -2.01
CA TRP A 121 4.27 -11.33 -3.42
C TRP A 121 5.77 -11.38 -3.69
N ALA A 122 6.56 -10.68 -2.87
CA ALA A 122 8.01 -10.60 -2.97
C ALA A 122 8.75 -11.51 -1.98
N ARG A 123 8.07 -12.52 -1.39
CA ARG A 123 8.72 -13.49 -0.51
C ARG A 123 9.94 -14.10 -1.22
N PRO A 124 11.10 -14.22 -0.53
CA PRO A 124 12.26 -14.87 -1.11
C PRO A 124 11.88 -16.28 -1.53
N GLN A 125 12.29 -16.67 -2.74
CA GLN A 125 12.14 -18.06 -3.16
C GLN A 125 13.00 -18.92 -2.24
N GLU A 126 12.45 -20.05 -1.79
CA GLU A 126 13.27 -21.04 -1.09
C GLU A 126 14.43 -21.44 -2.02
N PRO A 127 15.67 -21.48 -1.53
CA PRO A 127 16.77 -21.95 -2.34
C PRO A 127 16.42 -23.35 -2.83
N LEU A 128 16.44 -23.54 -4.16
CA LEU A 128 16.32 -24.87 -4.74
C LEU A 128 17.33 -25.78 -4.02
N ALA A 129 16.84 -26.86 -3.43
CA ALA A 129 17.70 -27.84 -2.76
C ALA A 129 18.77 -28.29 -3.77
N VAL A 130 20.00 -27.85 -3.56
CA VAL A 130 21.12 -28.28 -4.41
C VAL A 130 21.32 -29.76 -4.08
N PRO A 131 21.10 -30.69 -5.02
CA PRO A 131 21.36 -32.09 -4.76
C PRO A 131 22.82 -32.21 -4.35
N GLN A 132 23.06 -32.69 -3.13
CA GLN A 132 24.40 -33.03 -2.67
C GLN A 132 24.96 -34.01 -3.69
N ARG A 133 25.97 -33.59 -4.46
CA ARG A 133 26.77 -34.54 -5.24
C ARG A 133 27.30 -35.56 -4.25
N ALA A 134 26.88 -36.81 -4.40
CA ALA A 134 27.44 -37.92 -3.66
C ALA A 134 28.97 -37.86 -3.83
N ALA A 135 29.67 -37.63 -2.73
CA ALA A 135 31.10 -37.83 -2.67
C ALA A 135 31.32 -39.33 -2.43
N GLY A 136 31.93 -40.02 -3.39
CA GLY A 136 32.39 -41.41 -3.27
C GLY A 136 31.56 -42.39 -4.08
#